data_AF-A0A822HFR7-F1
#
_entry.id   AF-A0A822HFR7-F1
#
_cell.length_a   1.000
_cell.length_b   1.000
_cell.length_c   1.000
_cell.angle_alpha   90.00
_cell.angle_beta   90.00
_cell.angle_gamma   90.00
#
_symmetry.space_group_name_H-M   'P 1'
#
loop_
_entity.id
_entity.type
_entity.pdbx_description
1 polymer ?
#
loop_
_entity_poly.entity_id
_entity_poly.type
_entity_poly.pdbx_seq_one_letter_code
_entity_poly.pdbx_strand_id
1 'polypeptide(L)'
;QFCFNCSQPCSTVDFTITPSAVSAPSAVRIPEIKVFVEKSGIALPKNWTTTWQSEIQNNYVAVDVVCETNRVEAYTQDASISSVDLLSNVGGHTGLWIGISFLSIMELVEMLYRLIRYHYYILRGKIRRRNQEQSWLRQSSVF
;
A
#
# COMPACT_ATOMS: atom_id res chain seq x y z
N GLN A 1 -17.36 -27.67 20.24
CA GLN A 1 -18.05 -27.63 18.93
C GLN A 1 -17.14 -26.88 17.97
N PHE A 2 -16.68 -27.52 16.90
CA PHE A 2 -15.85 -26.88 15.87
C PHE A 2 -16.76 -26.31 14.77
N CYS A 3 -16.58 -25.03 14.41
CA CYS A 3 -17.28 -24.37 13.32
C CYS A 3 -16.57 -24.67 11.99
N PHE A 4 -17.26 -25.30 11.04
CA PHE A 4 -16.66 -25.72 9.76
C PHE A 4 -16.50 -24.55 8.75
N ASN A 5 -17.21 -23.44 8.96
CA ASN A 5 -17.25 -22.34 7.98
C ASN A 5 -17.28 -20.99 8.71
N CYS A 6 -16.17 -20.68 9.35
CA CYS A 6 -16.01 -19.43 10.08
C CYS A 6 -15.12 -18.46 9.27
N SER A 7 -15.57 -17.21 9.13
CA SER A 7 -14.82 -16.14 8.48
C SER A 7 -13.57 -15.83 9.31
N GLN A 8 -12.44 -15.61 8.62
CA GLN A 8 -11.18 -15.32 9.28
C GLN A 8 -11.22 -13.89 9.88
N PRO A 9 -10.85 -13.72 11.17
CA PRO A 9 -10.89 -12.41 11.81
C PRO A 9 -9.87 -11.45 11.18
N CYS A 10 -10.23 -10.17 11.05
CA CYS A 10 -9.39 -9.14 10.44
C CYS A 10 -8.21 -8.71 11.35
N SER A 11 -8.26 -9.02 12.64
CA SER A 11 -7.20 -8.73 13.59
C SER A 11 -6.98 -9.96 14.47
N THR A 12 -5.76 -10.49 14.42
CA THR A 12 -5.33 -11.66 15.20
C THR A 12 -3.94 -11.37 15.74
N VAL A 13 -3.67 -11.86 16.95
CA VAL A 13 -2.33 -11.85 17.54
C VAL A 13 -1.85 -13.29 17.60
N ASP A 14 -0.84 -13.59 16.79
CA ASP A 14 -0.24 -14.91 16.72
C ASP A 14 1.13 -14.90 17.42
N PHE A 15 1.41 -15.97 18.16
CA PHE A 15 2.68 -16.16 18.85
C PHE A 15 3.40 -17.35 18.21
N THR A 16 4.57 -17.11 17.63
CA THR A 16 5.45 -18.17 17.15
C THR A 16 6.20 -18.76 18.32
N ILE A 17 5.98 -20.05 18.58
CA ILE A 17 6.63 -20.76 19.70
C ILE A 17 7.82 -21.56 19.15
N THR A 18 9.00 -21.34 19.71
CA THR A 18 10.21 -22.11 19.44
C THR A 18 10.50 -23.06 20.62
N PRO A 19 10.01 -24.33 20.57
CA PRO A 19 10.19 -25.24 21.68
C PRO A 19 11.65 -25.68 21.81
N SER A 20 12.17 -25.64 23.03
CA SER A 20 13.45 -26.24 23.39
C SER A 20 13.28 -27.09 24.64
N ALA A 21 14.02 -28.20 24.71
CA ALA A 21 13.91 -29.14 25.81
C ALA A 21 15.30 -29.63 26.21
N VAL A 22 15.49 -29.81 27.52
CA VAL A 22 16.69 -30.39 28.11
C VAL A 22 16.28 -31.39 29.19
N SER A 23 17.08 -32.44 29.38
CA SER A 23 16.87 -33.40 30.45
C SER A 23 16.88 -32.69 31.80
N ALA A 24 15.78 -32.79 32.53
CA ALA A 24 15.59 -32.22 33.86
C ALA A 24 14.91 -33.26 34.77
N PRO A 25 15.16 -33.22 36.09
CA PRO A 25 16.10 -32.35 36.80
C PRO A 25 17.54 -32.88 36.77
N SER A 26 18.52 -31.99 36.99
CA SER A 26 19.91 -32.42 37.17
C SER A 26 20.06 -33.20 38.48
N ALA A 27 20.93 -34.21 38.50
CA ALA A 27 21.14 -35.07 39.68
C ALA A 27 21.49 -34.26 40.96
N VAL A 28 22.14 -33.11 40.80
CA VAL A 28 22.53 -32.21 41.89
C VAL A 28 21.32 -31.45 42.47
N ARG A 29 20.31 -31.13 41.67
CA ARG A 29 19.13 -30.34 42.09
C ARG A 29 18.02 -31.20 42.69
N ILE A 30 18.03 -32.51 42.45
CA ILE A 30 17.08 -33.48 43.01
C ILE A 30 16.80 -33.31 44.52
N PRO A 31 17.81 -33.18 45.42
CA PRO A 31 17.55 -32.99 46.85
C PRO A 31 16.85 -31.66 47.17
N GLU A 32 17.09 -30.59 46.42
CA GLU A 32 16.40 -29.30 46.61
C GLU A 32 14.93 -29.41 46.21
N ILE A 33 14.65 -30.11 45.11
CA ILE A 33 13.28 -30.37 44.63
C ILE A 33 12.50 -31.20 45.66
N LYS A 34 13.15 -32.17 46.31
CA LYS A 34 12.54 -32.95 47.39
C LYS A 34 12.03 -32.04 48.51
N VAL A 35 12.87 -31.13 49.00
CA VAL A 35 12.51 -30.20 50.08
C VAL A 35 11.35 -29.29 49.65
N PHE A 36 11.33 -28.86 48.39
CA PHE A 36 10.23 -28.07 47.85
C PHE A 36 8.92 -28.85 47.80
N VAL A 37 8.94 -30.10 47.31
CA VAL A 37 7.74 -30.95 47.18
C VAL A 37 7.17 -31.35 48.55
N GLU A 38 8.02 -31.61 49.54
CA GLU A 38 7.56 -31.90 50.91
C GLU A 38 6.93 -30.68 51.58
N LYS A 39 7.30 -29.46 51.17
CA LYS A 39 6.76 -28.20 51.70
C LYS A 39 5.58 -27.65 50.90
N SER A 40 5.35 -28.11 49.67
CA SER A 40 4.32 -27.57 48.78
C SER A 40 2.91 -28.06 49.10
N GLY A 41 2.73 -28.94 50.09
CA GLY A 41 1.42 -29.43 50.52
C GLY A 41 0.74 -30.36 49.51
N ILE A 42 1.49 -30.87 48.52
CA ILE A 42 1.02 -31.81 47.52
C ILE A 42 0.87 -33.19 48.17
N ALA A 43 -0.18 -33.94 47.80
CA ALA A 43 -0.37 -35.30 48.28
C ALA A 43 0.79 -36.20 47.82
N LEU A 44 1.62 -36.62 48.77
CA LEU A 44 2.77 -37.48 48.50
C LEU A 44 2.31 -38.93 48.27
N PRO A 45 3.01 -39.70 47.42
CA PRO A 45 2.80 -41.13 47.30
C PRO A 45 3.02 -41.84 48.64
N LYS A 46 2.26 -42.92 48.91
CA LYS A 46 2.36 -43.70 50.15
C LYS A 46 3.79 -44.22 50.43
N ASN A 47 4.57 -44.50 49.39
CA ASN A 47 5.95 -45.01 49.47
C ASN A 47 7.01 -43.93 49.22
N TRP A 48 6.70 -42.65 49.50
CA TRP A 48 7.61 -41.53 49.25
C TRP A 48 9.00 -41.72 49.86
N THR A 49 9.10 -42.28 51.06
CA THR A 49 10.38 -42.47 51.77
C THR A 49 11.42 -43.28 50.99
N THR A 50 10.99 -44.21 50.13
CA THR A 50 11.88 -45.07 49.34
C THR A 50 11.89 -44.75 47.85
N THR A 51 10.78 -44.22 47.30
CA THR A 51 10.63 -44.02 45.83
C THR A 51 10.73 -42.56 45.38
N TRP A 52 10.91 -41.60 46.29
CA TRP A 52 10.93 -40.16 45.97
C TRP A 52 11.85 -39.79 44.79
N GLN A 53 13.02 -40.42 44.69
CA GLN A 53 13.99 -40.08 43.65
C GLN A 53 13.49 -40.46 42.25
N SER A 54 12.93 -41.65 42.07
CA SER A 54 12.34 -42.08 40.79
C SER A 54 11.06 -41.32 40.49
N GLU A 55 10.27 -40.97 41.51
CA GLU A 55 9.05 -40.19 41.34
C GLU A 55 9.35 -38.77 40.84
N ILE A 56 10.37 -38.12 41.40
CA ILE A 56 10.81 -36.80 40.94
C ILE A 56 11.39 -36.93 39.51
N GLN A 57 12.22 -37.93 39.24
CA GLN A 57 12.82 -38.08 37.90
C GLN A 57 11.80 -38.35 36.79
N ASN A 58 10.72 -39.09 37.08
CA ASN A 58 9.74 -39.47 36.08
C ASN A 58 8.61 -38.45 35.90
N ASN A 59 8.28 -37.68 36.94
CA ASN A 59 7.13 -36.76 36.92
C ASN A 59 7.50 -35.28 36.92
N TYR A 60 8.76 -34.92 37.16
CA TYR A 60 9.18 -33.51 37.19
C TYR A 60 9.27 -32.93 35.77
N VAL A 61 8.56 -31.84 35.53
CA VAL A 61 8.69 -31.01 34.33
C VAL A 61 8.86 -29.56 34.73
N ALA A 62 9.81 -28.88 34.10
CA ALA A 62 9.98 -27.44 34.21
C ALA A 62 9.67 -26.81 32.85
N VAL A 63 8.77 -25.83 32.84
CA VAL A 63 8.42 -25.06 31.65
C VAL A 63 8.81 -23.63 31.90
N ASP A 64 9.69 -23.10 31.05
CA ASP A 64 10.08 -21.70 31.05
C ASP A 64 9.57 -21.03 29.77
N VAL A 65 8.87 -19.90 29.92
CA VAL A 65 8.26 -19.16 28.82
C VAL A 65 8.93 -17.81 28.75
N VAL A 66 9.83 -17.67 27.77
CA VAL A 66 10.67 -16.48 27.61
C VAL A 66 10.46 -15.89 26.22
N CYS A 67 10.29 -14.57 26.14
CA CYS A 67 10.28 -13.86 24.87
C CYS A 67 11.72 -13.74 24.35
N GLU A 68 11.98 -14.25 23.15
CA GLU A 68 13.30 -14.14 22.51
C GLU A 68 13.70 -12.68 22.29
N THR A 69 12.75 -11.85 21.86
CA THR A 69 12.94 -10.41 21.69
C THR A 69 11.69 -9.65 22.12
N ASN A 70 11.84 -8.36 22.43
CA ASN A 70 10.72 -7.45 22.70
C ASN A 70 10.14 -6.82 21.40
N ARG A 71 10.45 -7.40 20.24
CA ARG A 71 10.00 -6.87 18.96
C ARG A 71 8.66 -7.49 18.59
N VAL A 72 7.68 -6.64 18.34
CA VAL A 72 6.37 -7.05 17.82
C VAL A 72 6.40 -6.83 16.31
N GLU A 73 6.11 -7.88 15.55
CA GLU A 73 5.93 -7.81 14.10
C GLU A 73 4.45 -7.62 13.79
N ALA A 74 4.12 -6.56 13.07
CA ALA A 74 2.76 -6.26 12.65
C ALA A 74 2.65 -6.46 11.13
N TYR A 75 1.70 -7.30 10.73
CA TYR A 75 1.38 -7.55 9.32
C TYR A 75 0.02 -6.94 9.01
N THR A 76 0.02 -5.86 8.23
CA THR A 76 -1.21 -5.22 7.73
C THR A 76 -1.37 -5.54 6.25
N GLN A 77 -2.60 -5.87 5.85
CA GLN A 77 -2.93 -6.10 4.44
C GLN A 77 -3.76 -4.92 3.95
N ASP A 78 -3.11 -4.04 3.20
CA ASP A 78 -3.76 -2.89 2.58
C ASP A 78 -4.18 -3.21 1.14
N ALA A 79 -5.28 -2.60 0.69
CA ALA A 79 -5.74 -2.74 -0.69
C ALA A 79 -4.69 -2.14 -1.65
N SER A 80 -4.26 -2.91 -2.65
CA SER A 80 -3.24 -2.47 -3.61
C SER A 80 -3.71 -1.34 -4.52
N ILE A 81 -5.03 -1.14 -4.64
CA ILE A 81 -5.64 -0.08 -5.43
C ILE A 81 -6.77 0.52 -4.61
N SER A 82 -6.63 1.80 -4.26
CA SER A 82 -7.69 2.58 -3.64
C SER A 82 -8.55 3.27 -4.70
N SER A 83 -9.76 3.69 -4.32
CA SER A 83 -10.64 4.49 -5.17
C SER A 83 -10.00 5.81 -5.62
N VAL A 84 -9.13 6.37 -4.78
CA VAL A 84 -8.34 7.57 -5.12
C VAL A 84 -7.31 7.30 -6.21
N ASP A 85 -6.72 6.11 -6.23
CA ASP A 85 -5.72 5.73 -7.24
C ASP A 85 -6.39 5.54 -8.61
N LEU A 86 -7.60 4.95 -8.61
CA LEU A 86 -8.42 4.82 -9.81
C LEU A 86 -8.77 6.20 -10.39
N LEU A 87 -9.22 7.12 -9.54
CA LEU A 87 -9.58 8.47 -9.97
C LEU A 87 -8.36 9.27 -10.43
N SER A 88 -7.22 9.10 -9.76
CA SER A 88 -5.95 9.73 -10.13
C SER A 88 -5.49 9.28 -11.51
N ASN A 89 -5.55 7.98 -11.79
CA ASN A 89 -5.14 7.43 -13.08
C ASN A 89 -6.07 7.87 -14.22
N VAL A 90 -7.39 7.81 -14.00
CA VAL A 90 -8.38 8.28 -14.98
C VAL A 90 -8.28 9.79 -15.19
N GLY A 91 -8.15 10.56 -14.11
CA GLY A 91 -8.01 12.02 -14.14
C GLY A 91 -6.74 12.48 -14.86
N GLY A 92 -5.61 11.80 -14.63
CA GLY A 92 -4.34 12.10 -15.29
C GLY A 92 -4.40 11.88 -16.80
N HIS A 93 -4.92 10.73 -17.23
CA HIS A 93 -5.10 10.46 -18.66
C HIS A 93 -6.13 11.42 -19.28
N THR A 94 -7.33 11.54 -18.72
CA THR A 94 -8.36 12.44 -19.28
C THR A 94 -7.91 13.91 -19.31
N GLY A 95 -7.21 14.38 -18.27
CA GLY A 95 -6.64 15.72 -18.21
C GLY A 95 -5.62 15.98 -19.32
N LEU A 96 -4.76 14.99 -19.64
CA LEU A 96 -3.82 15.10 -20.75
C LEU A 96 -4.54 15.23 -22.10
N TRP A 97 -5.54 14.39 -22.35
CA TRP A 97 -6.34 14.45 -23.58
C TRP A 97 -7.08 15.79 -23.73
N ILE A 98 -7.65 16.30 -22.63
CA ILE A 98 -8.32 17.61 -22.61
C ILE A 98 -7.31 18.74 -22.84
N GLY A 99 -6.12 18.66 -22.24
CA GLY A 99 -5.06 19.66 -22.40
C GLY A 99 -4.58 19.79 -23.84
N ILE A 100 -4.32 18.66 -24.52
CA ILE A 100 -3.96 18.64 -25.94
C ILE A 100 -5.10 19.18 -26.80
N SER A 101 -6.34 18.79 -26.51
CA SER A 101 -7.52 19.29 -27.22
C SER A 101 -7.67 20.82 -27.09
N PHE A 102 -7.42 21.37 -25.90
CA PHE A 102 -7.49 22.81 -25.66
C PHE A 102 -6.42 23.59 -26.43
N LEU A 103 -5.17 23.09 -26.46
CA LEU A 103 -4.10 23.69 -27.26
C LEU A 103 -4.44 23.71 -28.75
N SER A 104 -5.00 22.60 -29.27
CA SER A 104 -5.43 22.52 -30.66
C SER A 104 -6.53 23.54 -31.00
N ILE A 105 -7.49 23.76 -30.09
CA ILE A 105 -8.53 24.79 -30.28
C ILE A 105 -7.91 26.20 -30.31
N MET A 106 -6.97 26.50 -29.41
CA MET A 106 -6.26 27.79 -29.40
C MET A 106 -5.49 28.03 -30.70
N GLU A 107 -4.79 27.00 -31.19
CA GLU A 107 -4.07 27.06 -32.47
C GLU A 107 -5.03 27.29 -33.65
N LEU A 108 -6.19 26.63 -33.65
CA LEU A 108 -7.22 26.83 -34.66
C LEU A 108 -7.75 28.28 -34.67
N VAL A 109 -7.95 28.87 -33.48
CA VAL A 109 -8.37 30.28 -33.36
C VAL A 109 -7.30 31.22 -33.90
N GLU A 110 -6.02 30.99 -33.61
CA GLU A 110 -4.92 31.80 -34.15
C GLU A 110 -4.85 31.68 -35.68
N MET A 111 -4.98 30.48 -36.21
CA MET A 111 -5.00 30.22 -37.65
C MET A 111 -6.14 30.99 -38.34
N LEU A 112 -7.35 30.96 -37.78
CA LEU A 112 -8.49 31.71 -38.31
C LEU A 112 -8.23 33.22 -38.31
N TYR A 113 -7.66 33.76 -37.24
CA TYR A 113 -7.32 35.18 -37.16
C TYR A 113 -6.31 35.60 -38.24
N ARG A 114 -5.25 34.80 -38.45
CA ARG A 114 -4.25 35.03 -39.50
C ARG A 114 -4.88 34.97 -40.89
N LEU A 115 -5.76 34.01 -41.13
CA LEU A 115 -6.46 33.83 -42.41
C LEU A 115 -7.36 35.03 -42.73
N ILE A 116 -8.17 35.49 -41.77
CA ILE A 116 -9.04 36.65 -41.95
C ILE A 116 -8.21 37.91 -42.26
N ARG A 117 -7.12 38.14 -41.52
CA ARG A 117 -6.22 39.27 -41.75
C ARG A 117 -5.60 39.22 -43.15
N TYR A 118 -5.17 38.03 -43.59
CA TYR A 118 -4.59 37.83 -44.92
C TYR A 118 -5.61 38.11 -46.03
N HIS A 119 -6.82 37.56 -45.94
CA HIS A 119 -7.88 37.86 -46.91
C HIS A 119 -8.24 39.34 -46.93
N TYR A 120 -8.33 39.98 -45.77
CA TYR A 120 -8.57 41.42 -45.68
C TYR A 120 -7.48 42.24 -46.39
N TYR A 121 -6.20 41.87 -46.19
CA TYR A 121 -5.08 42.53 -46.83
C TYR A 121 -5.10 42.36 -48.36
N ILE A 122 -5.39 41.16 -48.87
CA ILE A 122 -5.52 40.91 -50.31
C ILE A 122 -6.70 41.68 -50.90
N LEU A 123 -7.87 41.68 -50.25
CA LEU A 123 -9.05 42.39 -50.73
C LEU A 123 -8.78 43.90 -50.80
N ARG A 124 -8.19 44.49 -49.76
CA ARG A 124 -7.72 45.89 -49.76
C ARG A 124 -6.75 46.17 -50.90
N GLY A 125 -5.76 45.30 -51.13
CA GLY A 125 -4.79 45.44 -52.22
C GLY A 125 -5.43 45.39 -53.61
N LYS A 126 -6.38 44.48 -53.82
CA LYS A 126 -7.11 44.32 -55.08
C LYS A 126 -8.06 45.50 -55.35
N ILE A 127 -8.70 46.05 -54.33
CA ILE A 127 -9.53 47.27 -54.43
C ILE A 127 -8.66 48.49 -54.77
N ARG A 128 -7.50 48.65 -54.11
CA ARG A 128 -6.58 49.76 -54.40
C ARG A 128 -6.05 49.73 -55.84
N ARG A 129 -5.70 48.55 -56.37
CA ARG A 129 -5.29 48.41 -57.78
C ARG A 129 -6.41 48.78 -58.77
N ARG A 130 -7.64 48.31 -58.53
CA ARG A 130 -8.81 48.67 -59.36
C ARG A 130 -9.09 50.18 -59.37
N ASN A 131 -9.00 50.85 -58.23
CA ASN A 131 -9.16 52.31 -58.17
C ASN A 131 -8.05 53.05 -58.93
N GLN A 132 -6.82 52.54 -58.92
CA GLN A 132 -5.70 53.15 -59.64
C GLN A 132 -5.83 52.97 -61.16
N GLU A 133 -6.19 51.78 -61.65
CA GLU A 133 -6.49 51.56 -63.09
C GLU A 133 -7.63 52.45 -63.60
N GLN A 134 -8.70 52.64 -62.80
CA GLN A 134 -9.77 53.55 -63.17
C GLN A 134 -9.34 55.02 -63.21
N SER A 135 -8.39 55.45 -62.37
CA SER A 135 -7.84 56.81 -62.47
C SER A 135 -7.00 57.03 -63.73
N TRP A 136 -6.22 56.02 -64.17
CA TRP A 136 -5.45 56.11 -65.41
C TRP A 136 -6.35 56.19 -66.66
N LEU A 137 -7.44 55.42 -66.70
CA LEU A 137 -8.39 55.44 -67.83
C LEU A 137 -9.17 56.77 -67.95
N ARG A 138 -9.43 57.46 -66.83
CA ARG A 138 -10.06 58.80 -66.86
C ARG A 138 -9.11 59.90 -67.36
N GLN A 139 -7.80 59.73 -67.18
CA GLN A 139 -6.80 60.71 -67.64
C GLN A 139 -6.58 60.62 -69.16
N SER A 140 -6.69 59.42 -69.75
CA SER A 140 -6.52 59.17 -71.19
C SER A 140 -7.75 59.51 -72.05
N SER A 141 -8.92 59.77 -71.46
CA SER A 141 -10.13 60.18 -72.18
C SER A 141 -10.36 61.69 -72.21
N VAL A 142 -9.41 62.47 -71.68
CA VAL A 142 -9.44 63.95 -71.65
C VAL A 142 -8.41 64.55 -72.62
N PHE A 143 -7.71 63.71 -73.37
CA PHE A 143 -6.88 64.06 -74.53
C PHE A 143 -7.50 63.46 -75.79
#